data_AF-A0A821V185-F1
#
_entry.id   AF-A0A821V185-F1
#
_cell.length_a   1.000
_cell.length_b   1.000
_cell.length_c   1.000
_cell.angle_alpha   90.00
_cell.angle_beta   90.00
_cell.angle_gamma   90.00
#
_symmetry.space_group_name_H-M   'P 1'
#
loop_
_entity.id
_entity.type
_entity.pdbx_description
1 polymer ?
#
loop_
_entity_poly.entity_id
_entity_poly.type
_entity_poly.pdbx_seq_one_letter_code
_entity_poly.pdbx_strand_id
1 'polypeptide(L)'
;RIAIIHNFSNRGYKSYNIPLSGSDLNVARIRHAIEIFNTDYPKYGGSGLFQNRQNEIVHNHSNGKLFTLSIPPLATVVLQENLA
;
A
#
# COMPACT_ATOMS: atom_id res chain seq x y z
N ARG A 1 -8.03 -10.57 0.55
CA ARG A 1 -6.58 -10.88 0.40
C ARG A 1 -5.78 -9.91 1.25
N ILE A 2 -4.56 -10.28 1.64
CA ILE A 2 -3.65 -9.43 2.43
C ILE A 2 -2.42 -9.09 1.58
N ALA A 3 -2.01 -7.83 1.61
CA ALA A 3 -0.71 -7.38 1.13
C ALA A 3 0.12 -6.91 2.32
N ILE A 4 1.39 -7.29 2.36
CA ILE A 4 2.34 -6.90 3.40
C ILE A 4 3.49 -6.18 2.70
N ILE A 5 3.75 -4.94 3.11
CA ILE A 5 4.78 -4.09 2.54
C ILE A 5 5.76 -3.76 3.65
N HIS A 6 7.03 -4.06 3.41
CA HIS A 6 8.13 -3.71 4.31
C HIS A 6 8.99 -2.62 3.70
N ASN A 7 9.34 -1.61 4.49
CA ASN A 7 10.37 -0.64 4.14
C ASN A 7 11.49 -0.72 5.15
N PHE A 8 12.61 -1.32 4.73
CA PHE A 8 13.81 -1.44 5.56
C PHE A 8 14.75 -0.22 5.42
N SER A 9 14.35 0.80 4.66
CA SER A 9 15.12 2.04 4.57
C SER A 9 14.71 3.04 5.66
N ASN A 10 15.63 3.93 6.01
CA ASN A 10 15.36 5.07 6.89
C ASN A 10 14.58 6.21 6.20
N ARG A 11 14.19 6.04 4.93
CA ARG A 11 13.43 7.03 4.16
C ARG A 11 11.99 6.58 3.97
N GLY A 12 11.05 7.48 4.27
CA GLY A 12 9.63 7.29 3.95
C GLY A 12 9.27 7.82 2.55
N TYR A 13 8.19 7.30 1.98
CA TYR A 13 7.63 7.68 0.69
C TYR A 13 6.17 8.04 0.86
N LYS A 14 5.80 9.32 0.68
CA LYS A 14 4.39 9.75 0.77
C LYS A 14 3.54 9.26 -0.41
N SER A 15 4.19 8.94 -1.52
CA SER A 15 3.56 8.33 -2.68
C SER A 15 4.58 7.39 -3.32
N TYR A 16 4.25 6.10 -3.33
CA TYR A 16 5.05 5.05 -3.92
C TYR A 16 4.15 4.20 -4.79
N ASN A 17 4.54 3.99 -6.04
CA ASN A 17 3.79 3.20 -7.01
C ASN A 17 4.34 1.78 -7.04
N ILE A 18 3.52 0.80 -6.65
CA ILE A 18 3.80 -0.62 -6.83
C ILE A 18 3.15 -1.06 -8.14
N PRO A 19 3.92 -1.51 -9.15
CA PRO A 19 3.35 -2.07 -10.36
C PRO A 19 2.68 -3.40 -10.02
N LEU A 20 1.41 -3.53 -10.42
CA LEU A 20 0.65 -4.75 -10.27
C LEU A 20 0.63 -5.52 -11.59
N SER A 21 0.93 -6.82 -11.53
CA SER A 21 0.86 -7.66 -12.73
C SER A 21 -0.58 -7.81 -13.20
N GLY A 22 -0.85 -7.38 -14.44
CA GLY A 22 -2.15 -7.56 -15.08
C GLY A 22 -2.44 -9.02 -15.46
N SER A 23 -1.42 -9.89 -15.52
CA SER A 23 -1.58 -11.31 -15.87
C SER A 23 -1.90 -12.19 -14.67
N ASP A 24 -1.62 -11.73 -13.44
CA ASP A 24 -1.99 -12.47 -12.23
C ASP A 24 -3.44 -12.14 -11.83
N LEU A 25 -4.34 -13.10 -12.02
CA LEU A 25 -5.76 -12.96 -11.68
C LEU A 25 -6.00 -12.61 -10.21
N ASN A 26 -5.11 -12.98 -9.27
CA ASN A 26 -5.25 -12.66 -7.86
C ASN A 26 -4.99 -11.18 -7.55
N VAL A 27 -4.19 -10.52 -8.39
CA VAL A 27 -3.78 -9.13 -8.23
C VAL A 27 -4.58 -8.22 -9.16
N ALA A 28 -4.82 -8.65 -10.40
CA ALA A 28 -5.53 -7.89 -11.42
C ALA A 28 -6.96 -7.51 -11.02
N ARG A 29 -7.59 -8.26 -10.12
CA ARG A 29 -8.97 -8.00 -9.67
C ARG A 29 -9.09 -7.05 -8.48
N ILE A 30 -7.97 -6.73 -7.81
CA ILE A 30 -7.97 -5.83 -6.67
C ILE A 30 -8.40 -4.45 -7.18
N ARG A 31 -9.42 -3.87 -6.56
CA ARG A 31 -9.94 -2.52 -6.88
C ARG A 31 -9.61 -1.51 -5.80
N HIS A 32 -9.73 -1.95 -4.55
CA HIS A 32 -9.54 -1.12 -3.38
C HIS A 32 -8.90 -1.94 -2.27
N ALA A 33 -8.02 -1.32 -1.50
CA ALA A 33 -7.44 -1.92 -0.31
C ALA A 33 -7.45 -0.91 0.84
N ILE A 34 -7.71 -1.40 2.05
CA ILE A 34 -7.71 -0.62 3.28
C ILE A 34 -6.48 -0.99 4.11
N GLU A 35 -5.86 -0.02 4.75
CA GLU A 35 -4.84 -0.28 5.76
C GLU A 35 -5.50 -0.83 7.02
N ILE A 36 -5.07 -2.02 7.42
CA ILE A 36 -5.53 -2.67 8.65
C ILE A 36 -4.47 -2.64 9.76
N PHE A 37 -3.20 -2.47 9.39
CA PHE A 37 -2.11 -2.37 10.34
C PHE A 37 -0.93 -1.59 9.76
N ASN A 38 -0.29 -0.78 10.61
CA ASN A 38 0.88 0.00 10.26
C ASN A 38 1.75 0.19 11.51
N THR A 39 3.00 -0.25 11.46
CA THR A 39 3.92 -0.14 12.61
C THR A 39 4.34 1.31 12.88
N ASP A 40 4.20 2.22 11.90
CA ASP A 40 4.45 3.66 12.08
C ASP A 40 3.28 4.38 12.77
N TYR A 41 2.23 3.66 13.18
CA TYR A 41 1.11 4.29 13.88
C TYR A 41 1.54 4.86 15.25
N PRO A 42 1.09 6.06 15.67
CA PRO A 42 1.57 6.71 16.89
C PRO A 42 1.43 5.88 18.16
N LYS A 43 0.39 5.04 18.25
CA LYS A 43 0.18 4.14 19.39
C LYS A 43 1.27 3.09 19.57
N TYR A 44 2.09 2.86 18.54
CA TYR A 44 3.25 1.95 18.57
C TYR A 44 4.59 2.70 18.63
N GLY A 45 4.57 4.03 18.86
CA GLY A 45 5.78 4.87 18.88
C GLY A 45 6.24 5.37 17.50
N GLY A 46 5.42 5.17 16.46
CA GLY A 46 5.70 5.69 15.13
C GLY A 46 5.29 7.15 14.92
N SER A 47 5.56 7.69 13.73
CA SER A 47 5.33 9.09 13.38
C SER A 47 3.87 9.41 13.05
N GLY A 48 3.13 8.45 12.51
CA GLY A 48 1.77 8.63 12.02
C GLY A 48 1.64 9.51 10.76
N LEU A 49 2.75 9.83 10.09
CA LEU A 49 2.78 10.73 8.94
C LEU A 49 2.45 10.06 7.60
N PHE A 50 2.41 8.73 7.56
CA PHE A 50 2.26 7.92 6.34
C PHE A 50 1.02 7.01 6.42
N GLN A 51 -0.16 7.62 6.64
CA GLN A 51 -1.43 6.90 6.75
C GLN A 51 -2.06 6.63 5.38
N ASN A 52 -2.44 5.37 5.15
CA ASN A 52 -3.16 4.95 3.96
C ASN A 52 -4.67 4.81 4.27
N ARG A 53 -5.41 5.93 4.33
CA ARG A 53 -6.84 5.90 4.70
C ARG A 53 -7.71 5.21 3.64
N GLN A 54 -7.44 5.47 2.36
CA GLN A 54 -8.02 4.79 1.21
C GLN A 54 -6.97 4.77 0.10
N ASN A 55 -6.53 3.58 -0.30
CA ASN A 55 -5.58 3.43 -1.40
C ASN A 55 -6.35 3.01 -2.65
N GLU A 56 -6.32 3.87 -3.66
CA GLU A 56 -6.90 3.62 -4.96
C GLU A 56 -5.88 2.95 -5.88
N ILE A 57 -6.34 1.94 -6.62
CA ILE A 57 -5.57 1.39 -7.74
C ILE A 57 -5.88 2.24 -8.96
N VAL A 58 -4.90 3.04 -9.39
CA VAL A 58 -5.02 3.88 -10.57
C VAL A 58 -4.59 3.08 -11.79
N HIS A 59 -5.43 3.05 -12.81
CA HIS A 59 -5.09 2.43 -14.10
C HIS A 59 -4.17 3.37 -14.87
N ASN A 60 -2.93 2.95 -15.15
CA ASN A 60 -2.03 3.73 -16.00
C ASN A 60 -2.00 3.11 -17.40
N HIS A 61 -2.38 3.89 -18.41
CA HIS A 61 -2.52 3.44 -19.80
C HIS A 61 -1.22 2.91 -20.42
N SER A 62 -0.05 3.29 -19.89
CA SER A 62 1.26 2.84 -20.39
C SER A 62 1.89 1.69 -19.60
N ASN A 63 1.60 1.56 -18.30
CA ASN A 63 2.33 0.67 -17.38
C ASN A 63 1.45 -0.38 -16.67
N GLY A 64 0.17 -0.48 -17.03
CA GLY A 64 -0.76 -1.40 -16.38
C GLY A 64 -1.36 -0.82 -15.09
N LYS A 65 -1.77 -1.69 -14.16
CA LYS A 65 -2.37 -1.27 -12.89
C LYS A 65 -1.28 -0.84 -11.91
N LEU A 66 -1.39 0.37 -11.36
CA LEU A 66 -0.49 0.86 -10.33
C LEU A 66 -1.25 0.93 -9.02
N PHE A 67 -0.61 0.42 -7.97
CA PHE A 67 -1.09 0.60 -6.61
C PHE A 67 -0.25 1.66 -5.91
N THR A 68 -0.87 2.79 -5.61
CA THR A 68 -0.21 3.94 -4.99
C THR A 68 -0.50 3.95 -3.49
N LEU A 69 0.56 4.04 -2.69
CA LEU A 69 0.46 4.09 -1.23
C LEU A 69 1.56 4.95 -0.61
N SER A 70 1.32 5.39 0.61
CA SER A 70 2.33 5.90 1.52
C SER A 70 3.07 4.75 2.22
N ILE A 71 4.40 4.81 2.25
CA ILE A 71 5.26 3.82 2.90
C ILE A 71 6.13 4.54 3.94
N PRO A 72 5.89 4.34 5.26
CA PRO A 72 6.72 4.94 6.29
C PRO A 72 8.15 4.38 6.32
N PRO A 73 9.13 5.12 6.88
CA PRO A 73 10.50 4.60 7.08
C PRO A 73 10.51 3.49 8.13
N LEU A 74 11.37 2.49 7.95
CA LEU A 74 11.61 1.39 8.91
C LEU A 74 10.32 0.72 9.43
N ALA A 75 9.32 0.57 8.56
CA ALA A 75 7.98 0.17 8.96
C ALA A 75 7.42 -0.96 8.10
N THR A 76 6.40 -1.62 8.64
CA THR A 76 5.55 -2.58 7.94
C THR A 76 4.14 -2.04 7.85
N VAL A 77 3.57 -2.08 6.63
CA VAL A 77 2.18 -1.74 6.34
C VAL A 77 1.47 -3.01 5.88
N VAL A 78 0.30 -3.29 6.45
CA VAL A 78 -0.56 -4.41 6.08
C VAL A 78 -1.87 -3.87 5.56
N LEU A 79 -2.23 -4.31 4.36
CA LEU A 79 -3.41 -3.88 3.65
C LEU A 79 -4.31 -5.07 3.38
N GLN A 80 -5.62 -4.86 3.43
CA GLN A 80 -6.61 -5.85 3.10
C GLN A 80 -7.43 -5.37 1.90
N GLU A 81 -7.60 -6.26 0.91
CA GLU A 81 -8.54 -6.06 -0.20
C GLU A 81 -9.96 -5.84 0.35
N ASN A 82 -10.59 -4.73 -0.03
CA ASN A 82 -11.98 -4.46 0.30
C ASN A 82 -12.89 -5.06 -0.78
N LEU A 83 -13.71 -6.04 -0.39
CA LEU A 83 -14.67 -6.72 -1.26
C LEU A 83 -16.03 -6.02 -1.14
N ALA A 84 -16.08 -4.76 -1.58
CA ALA A 84 -17.34 -4.02 -1.71
C ALA A 84 -18.02 -4.36 -3.05
#